data_AF-A0A5B2TE92-F1
#
_entry.id   AF-A0A5B2TE92-F1
#
_cell.length_a   1.000
_cell.length_b   1.000
_cell.length_c   1.000
_cell.angle_alpha   90.00
_cell.angle_beta   90.00
_cell.angle_gamma   90.00
#
_symmetry.space_group_name_H-M   'P 1'
#
loop_
_entity.id
_entity.type
_entity.pdbx_description
1 polymer ?
#
loop_
_entity_poly.entity_id
_entity_poly.type
_entity_poly.pdbx_seq_one_letter_code
_entity_poly.pdbx_strand_id
1 'polypeptide(L)'
;MATEITALPTAARLRMAREALAEMARGELSERLRLELAAQILRTARRARQLTAASAALPAVMAGWDATAVTAREYAEDLSPAALDALLAEGPRWAATMLRQEPELRHAA
;
A
#
# COMPACT_ATOMS: atom_id res chain seq x y z
N MET A 1 -7.64 7.28 -31.30
CA MET A 1 -8.66 7.63 -30.29
C MET A 1 -7.92 8.23 -29.10
N ALA A 2 -7.97 9.55 -28.94
CA ALA A 2 -7.28 10.25 -27.86
C ALA A 2 -8.18 10.21 -26.62
N THR A 3 -7.65 9.71 -25.51
CA THR A 3 -8.32 9.68 -24.21
C THR A 3 -8.46 11.11 -23.72
N GLU A 4 -9.67 11.66 -23.78
CA GLU A 4 -9.98 12.95 -23.16
C GLU A 4 -9.81 12.80 -21.64
N ILE A 5 -8.70 13.32 -21.13
CA ILE A 5 -8.51 13.55 -19.70
C ILE A 5 -9.53 14.62 -19.33
N THR A 6 -10.71 14.20 -18.87
CA THR A 6 -11.78 15.11 -18.47
C THR A 6 -11.28 15.90 -17.26
N ALA A 7 -10.82 17.13 -17.49
CA ALA A 7 -10.38 18.01 -16.43
C ALA A 7 -11.55 18.22 -15.47
N LEU A 8 -11.36 17.83 -14.20
CA LEU A 8 -12.37 18.02 -13.16
C LEU A 8 -12.81 19.50 -13.12
N PRO A 9 -14.12 19.79 -13.02
CA PRO A 9 -14.63 21.14 -12.87
C PRO A 9 -13.88 21.88 -11.76
N THR A 10 -13.55 23.15 -11.96
CA THR A 10 -12.74 23.96 -11.01
C THR A 10 -13.30 23.93 -9.58
N ALA A 11 -14.63 23.88 -9.44
CA ALA A 11 -15.29 23.73 -8.14
C ALA A 11 -15.01 22.39 -7.44
N ALA A 12 -14.92 21.29 -8.19
CA ALA A 12 -14.56 19.97 -7.65
C ALA A 12 -13.11 19.96 -7.17
N ARG A 13 -12.19 20.54 -7.95
CA ARG A 13 -10.78 20.70 -7.55
C ARG A 13 -10.62 21.53 -6.28
N LEU A 14 -11.35 22.65 -6.18
CA LEU A 14 -11.33 23.50 -4.99
C LEU A 14 -11.87 22.78 -3.75
N ARG A 15 -12.94 21.99 -3.90
CA ARG A 15 -13.50 21.19 -2.80
C ARG A 15 -12.48 20.15 -2.30
N MET A 16 -11.88 19.38 -3.22
CA MET A 16 -10.84 18.39 -2.87
C MET A 16 -9.66 19.03 -2.14
N ALA A 17 -9.21 20.21 -2.59
CA ALA A 17 -8.12 20.93 -1.93
C ALA A 17 -8.50 21.36 -0.50
N ARG A 18 -9.73 21.85 -0.29
CA ARG A 18 -10.24 22.24 1.04
C ARG A 18 -10.35 21.05 1.99
N GLU A 19 -10.85 19.92 1.50
CA GLU A 19 -10.94 18.67 2.27
C GLU A 19 -9.54 18.19 2.70
N ALA A 20 -8.59 18.14 1.76
CA ALA A 20 -7.20 17.78 2.07
C ALA A 20 -6.56 18.74 3.09
N LEU A 21 -6.79 20.06 2.97
CA LEU A 21 -6.32 21.05 3.94
C LEU A 21 -6.93 20.83 5.33
N ALA A 22 -8.23 20.51 5.40
CA ALA A 22 -8.91 20.23 6.67
C ALA A 22 -8.43 18.92 7.31
N GLU A 23 -8.14 17.88 6.52
CA GLU A 23 -7.53 16.64 7.02
C GLU A 23 -6.10 16.87 7.53
N MET A 24 -5.30 17.67 6.81
CA MET A 24 -3.95 18.04 7.25
C MET A 24 -3.98 18.82 8.57
N ALA A 25 -4.88 19.79 8.68
CA ALA A 25 -5.04 20.58 9.91
C ALA A 25 -5.44 19.72 11.12
N ARG A 26 -6.12 18.59 10.90
CA ARG A 26 -6.52 17.63 11.94
C ARG A 26 -5.48 16.51 12.16
N GLY A 27 -4.43 16.43 11.35
CA GLY A 27 -3.45 15.34 11.38
C GLY A 27 -3.95 14.01 10.78
N GLU A 28 -5.18 13.96 10.27
CA GLU A 28 -5.83 12.76 9.75
C GLU A 28 -5.25 12.32 8.40
N LEU A 29 -4.75 13.27 7.59
CA LEU A 29 -4.18 12.95 6.27
C LEU A 29 -2.98 12.02 6.40
N SER A 30 -2.09 12.29 7.36
CA SER A 30 -0.87 11.50 7.55
C SER A 30 -1.21 10.06 7.93
N GLU A 31 -2.16 9.87 8.83
CA GLU A 31 -2.63 8.53 9.24
C GLU A 31 -3.30 7.79 8.08
N ARG A 32 -4.16 8.49 7.32
CA ARG A 32 -4.79 7.92 6.13
C ARG A 32 -3.75 7.43 5.13
N LEU A 33 -2.75 8.26 4.81
CA LEU A 33 -1.68 7.91 3.87
C LEU A 33 -0.83 6.74 4.39
N ARG A 34 -0.57 6.70 5.69
CA ARG A 34 0.17 5.63 6.37
C ARG A 34 -0.54 4.29 6.22
N LEU A 35 -1.85 4.25 6.43
CA LEU A 35 -2.66 3.05 6.28
C LEU A 35 -2.82 2.63 4.80
N GLU A 36 -2.97 3.59 3.89
CA GLU A 36 -3.00 3.30 2.44
C GLU A 36 -1.69 2.69 1.94
N LEU A 37 -0.55 3.23 2.41
CA LEU A 37 0.77 2.71 2.09
C LEU A 37 0.92 1.27 2.61
N ALA A 38 0.51 1.00 3.85
CA ALA A 38 0.52 -0.34 4.42
C ALA A 38 -0.34 -1.32 3.62
N ALA A 39 -1.57 -0.92 3.28
CA ALA A 39 -2.47 -1.73 2.46
C ALA A 39 -1.87 -2.01 1.07
N GLN A 40 -1.19 -1.03 0.47
CA GLN A 40 -0.52 -1.20 -0.82
C GLN A 40 0.64 -2.20 -0.73
N ILE A 41 1.46 -2.13 0.32
CA ILE A 41 2.54 -3.09 0.56
C ILE A 41 1.96 -4.51 0.69
N LEU A 42 0.91 -4.70 1.50
CA LEU A 42 0.24 -6.00 1.68
C LEU A 42 -0.26 -6.57 0.35
N ARG A 43 -1.01 -5.78 -0.43
CA ARG A 43 -1.48 -6.18 -1.77
C ARG A 43 -0.33 -6.58 -2.69
N THR A 44 0.77 -5.84 -2.64
CA THR A 44 1.97 -6.10 -3.46
C THR A 44 2.63 -7.40 -3.03
N ALA A 45 2.76 -7.65 -1.74
CA ALA A 45 3.30 -8.89 -1.19
C ALA A 45 2.47 -10.12 -1.57
N ARG A 46 1.14 -10.01 -1.52
CA ARG A 46 0.24 -11.08 -2.01
C ARG A 46 0.47 -11.37 -3.49
N ARG A 47 0.52 -10.33 -4.34
CA ARG A 47 0.74 -10.50 -5.79
C ARG A 47 2.10 -11.14 -6.07
N ALA A 48 3.15 -10.68 -5.39
CA ALA A 48 4.48 -11.25 -5.53
C ALA A 48 4.47 -12.76 -5.21
N ARG A 49 3.83 -13.18 -4.11
CA ARG A 49 3.67 -14.61 -3.77
C ARG A 49 2.91 -15.43 -4.80
N GLN A 50 1.96 -14.83 -5.51
CA GLN A 50 1.21 -15.51 -6.57
C GLN A 50 2.06 -15.68 -7.84
N LEU A 51 3.02 -14.79 -8.06
CA LEU A 51 3.87 -14.77 -9.25
C LEU A 51 5.16 -15.59 -9.08
N THR A 52 5.67 -15.74 -7.86
CA THR A 52 6.92 -16.46 -7.59
C THR A 52 6.68 -17.88 -7.12
N ALA A 53 7.38 -18.86 -7.71
CA ALA A 53 7.44 -20.22 -7.17
C ALA A 53 8.21 -20.28 -5.82
N ALA A 54 9.04 -19.26 -5.54
CA ALA A 54 9.76 -19.15 -4.29
C ALA A 54 8.85 -18.82 -3.11
N SER A 55 8.97 -19.62 -2.06
CA SER A 55 8.49 -19.32 -0.70
C SER A 55 9.35 -18.22 -0.06
N ALA A 56 9.52 -17.09 -0.72
CA ALA A 56 10.20 -15.97 -0.12
C ALA A 56 9.45 -15.58 1.16
N ALA A 57 10.15 -15.65 2.28
CA ALA A 57 9.56 -15.43 3.59
C ALA A 57 8.93 -14.03 3.63
N LEU A 58 7.62 -13.99 3.92
CA LEU A 58 6.96 -12.74 4.20
C LEU A 58 7.47 -12.18 5.53
N PRO A 59 7.58 -10.85 5.67
CA PRO A 59 7.69 -10.21 6.96
C PRO A 59 6.62 -10.72 7.92
N ALA A 60 6.97 -10.91 9.20
CA ALA A 60 6.08 -11.53 10.18
C ALA A 60 4.72 -10.82 10.29
N VAL A 61 4.70 -9.49 10.17
CA VAL A 61 3.48 -8.67 10.19
C VAL A 61 2.54 -8.97 9.02
N MET A 62 3.07 -9.43 7.88
CA MET A 62 2.27 -9.81 6.71
C MET A 62 1.80 -11.26 6.76
N ALA A 63 2.45 -12.12 7.55
CA ALA A 63 2.16 -13.56 7.60
C ALA A 63 0.79 -13.88 8.23
N GLY A 64 0.28 -12.99 9.08
CA GLY A 64 -1.02 -13.13 9.74
C GLY A 64 -2.23 -12.70 8.90
N TRP A 65 -2.02 -12.11 7.72
CA TRP A 65 -3.12 -11.59 6.91
C TRP A 65 -3.77 -12.67 6.05
N ASP A 66 -5.04 -12.97 6.32
CA ASP A 66 -5.91 -13.74 5.42
C ASP A 66 -6.69 -12.81 4.49
N ALA A 67 -6.25 -12.77 3.24
CA ALA A 67 -6.79 -11.89 2.22
C ALA A 67 -8.09 -12.43 1.56
N THR A 68 -8.66 -13.52 2.08
CA THR A 68 -10.03 -13.99 1.79
C THR A 68 -11.03 -13.58 2.86
N ALA A 69 -10.55 -13.33 4.08
CA ALA A 69 -11.37 -12.93 5.23
C ALA A 69 -11.51 -11.40 5.34
N VAL A 70 -10.42 -10.66 5.15
CA VAL A 70 -10.39 -9.19 5.29
C VAL A 70 -9.59 -8.52 4.18
N THR A 71 -9.99 -7.30 3.83
CA THR A 71 -9.23 -6.47 2.88
C THR A 71 -7.89 -6.04 3.49
N ALA A 72 -6.94 -5.65 2.63
CA ALA A 72 -5.64 -5.15 3.10
C ALA A 72 -5.76 -3.88 3.93
N ARG A 73 -6.82 -3.09 3.68
CA ARG A 73 -7.06 -1.83 4.39
C ARG A 73 -7.60 -2.10 5.79
N GLU A 74 -8.59 -2.96 5.92
CA GLU A 74 -9.15 -3.38 7.21
C GLU A 74 -8.08 -4.06 8.06
N TYR A 75 -7.29 -4.98 7.48
CA TYR A 75 -6.18 -5.60 8.21
C TYR A 75 -5.17 -4.55 8.72
N ALA A 76 -4.85 -3.53 7.91
CA ALA A 76 -3.94 -2.47 8.34
C ALA A 76 -4.52 -1.57 9.45
N GLU A 77 -5.85 -1.39 9.51
CA GLU A 77 -6.54 -0.66 10.58
C GLU A 77 -6.53 -1.42 11.90
N ASP A 78 -6.61 -2.75 11.83
CA ASP A 78 -6.57 -3.62 13.00
C ASP A 78 -5.15 -3.84 13.56
N LEU A 79 -4.11 -3.42 12.83
CA LEU A 79 -2.74 -3.49 13.32
C LEU A 79 -2.52 -2.49 14.46
N SER A 80 -1.76 -2.93 15.48
CA SER A 80 -1.23 -1.98 16.46
C SER A 80 -0.32 -0.95 15.78
N PRO A 81 -0.19 0.28 16.32
CA PRO A 81 0.68 1.29 15.74
C PRO A 81 2.11 0.80 15.51
N ALA A 82 2.67 0.04 16.46
CA ALA A 82 4.00 -0.54 16.34
C ALA A 82 4.12 -1.59 15.23
N ALA A 83 3.10 -2.43 15.03
CA ALA A 83 3.08 -3.39 13.92
C ALA A 83 2.95 -2.69 12.58
N LEU A 84 2.15 -1.62 12.50
CA LEU A 84 2.04 -0.78 11.32
C LEU A 84 3.37 -0.09 10.99
N ASP A 85 4.07 0.46 11.98
CA ASP A 85 5.41 1.03 11.81
C ASP A 85 6.42 -0.01 11.30
N ALA A 86 6.42 -1.20 11.90
CA ALA A 86 7.29 -2.30 11.46
C ALA A 86 7.01 -2.70 10.02
N LEU A 87 5.73 -2.81 9.63
CA LEU A 87 5.31 -3.12 8.27
C LEU A 87 5.83 -2.07 7.26
N LEU A 88 5.67 -0.79 7.57
CA LEU A 88 6.12 0.30 6.71
C LEU A 88 7.64 0.37 6.59
N ALA A 89 8.36 0.06 7.66
CA ALA A 89 9.82 0.00 7.65
C ALA A 89 10.37 -1.24 6.93
N GLU A 90 9.69 -2.38 7.03
CA GLU A 90 10.14 -3.68 6.48
C GLU A 90 9.73 -3.88 5.03
N GLY A 91 8.56 -3.38 4.62
CA GLY A 91 8.01 -3.57 3.27
C GLY A 91 8.99 -3.22 2.15
N PRO A 92 9.61 -2.02 2.14
CA PRO A 92 10.59 -1.66 1.11
C PRO A 92 11.83 -2.56 1.10
N ARG A 93 12.33 -2.97 2.27
CA ARG A 93 13.51 -3.85 2.40
C ARG A 93 13.21 -5.26 1.89
N TRP A 94 12.02 -5.76 2.19
CA TRP A 94 11.53 -7.03 1.65
C TRP A 94 11.40 -6.95 0.12
N ALA A 95 10.77 -5.90 -0.43
CA ALA A 95 10.60 -5.74 -1.87
C ALA A 95 11.94 -5.67 -2.62
N ALA A 96 12.93 -4.93 -2.08
CA ALA A 96 14.27 -4.90 -2.63
C ALA A 96 14.97 -6.28 -2.60
N THR A 97 14.71 -7.06 -1.56
CA THR A 97 15.26 -8.42 -1.42
C THR A 97 14.61 -9.39 -2.42
N MET A 98 13.28 -9.33 -2.57
CA MET A 98 12.54 -10.07 -3.59
C MET A 98 13.09 -9.83 -4.99
N LEU A 99 13.24 -8.56 -5.39
CA LEU A 99 13.75 -8.23 -6.72
C LEU A 99 15.20 -8.67 -6.93
N ARG A 100 16.01 -8.82 -5.87
CA ARG A 100 17.36 -9.40 -5.99
C ARG A 100 17.34 -10.91 -6.18
N GLN A 101 16.43 -11.60 -5.49
CA GLN A 101 16.31 -13.06 -5.55
C GLN A 101 15.62 -13.54 -6.83
N GLU A 102 14.68 -12.75 -7.33
CA GLU A 102 13.88 -13.04 -8.52
C GLU A 102 14.12 -11.95 -9.57
N PRO A 103 15.26 -11.98 -10.29
CA PRO A 103 15.63 -10.94 -11.25
C PRO A 103 14.62 -10.82 -12.41
N GLU A 104 13.91 -11.90 -12.73
CA GLU A 104 12.82 -11.91 -13.73
C GLU A 104 11.69 -10.93 -13.37
N LEU A 105 11.39 -10.75 -12.07
CA LEU A 105 10.41 -9.75 -11.62
C LEU A 105 10.84 -8.31 -11.88
N ARG A 106 12.15 -8.05 -11.98
CA ARG A 106 12.68 -6.71 -12.30
C ARG A 106 12.41 -6.34 -13.76
N HIS A 107 12.37 -7.32 -14.66
CA HIS A 107 12.16 -7.08 -16.09
C HIS A 107 10.69 -7.00 -16.50
N ALA A 108 9.77 -7.39 -15.60
CA ALA A 108 8.32 -7.34 -15.81
C ALA A 108 7.64 -6.04 -15.31
N ALA A 109 8.39 -5.16 -14.64
CA ALA A 109 7.92 -3.89 -14.08
C ALA A 109 8.33 -2.70 -14.94
#